data_AF-A0A495Z6H4-F1
#
_entry.id   AF-A0A495Z6H4-F1
#
_cell.length_a   1.000
_cell.length_b   1.000
_cell.length_c   1.000
_cell.angle_alpha   90.00
_cell.angle_beta   90.00
_cell.angle_gamma   90.00
#
_symmetry.space_group_name_H-M   'P 1'
#
loop_
_entity.id
_entity.type
_entity.pdbx_description
1 polymer ?
#
loop_
_entity_poly.entity_id
_entity_poly.type
_entity_poly.pdbx_seq_one_letter_code
_entity_poly.pdbx_strand_id
1 'polypeptide(L)'
;MLITPRVGFLTAKIIAPTRTSQSVYMEKTAMQDNFDAELKDQKMKFFMEVPPDKDGRIIIGAETSKKIDERMKPLEEEYRLKFQNLADKLDRDYKRETERQEQMGEMLSRITPTSSLIYLTTNLTQTGKAERSNYFQTGDRYYEMLRTDFFSKISDHISHRVHRPEDNVTITQPPRLATTTLGEIFSQSVIDILLLCFFAVILTTVAFLKFFRSDI
;
A
#
# COMPACT_ATOMS: atom_id res chain seq x y z
N MET A 1 5.83 -9.13 16.03
CA MET A 1 7.04 -8.28 16.09
C MET A 1 8.08 -8.94 15.19
N LEU A 2 8.40 -8.35 14.03
CA LEU A 2 9.31 -8.97 13.06
C LEU A 2 10.76 -8.73 13.51
N ILE A 3 11.45 -9.77 13.99
CA ILE A 3 12.87 -9.68 14.36
C ILE A 3 13.66 -9.74 13.05
N THR A 4 13.86 -8.60 12.41
CA THR A 4 14.73 -8.49 11.22
C THR A 4 16.07 -7.87 11.59
N PRO A 5 17.19 -8.36 11.03
CA PRO A 5 18.50 -7.78 11.24
C PRO A 5 18.53 -6.34 10.73
N ARG A 6 18.60 -5.36 11.63
CA ARG A 6 18.45 -3.93 11.29
C ARG A 6 19.54 -3.40 10.36
N VAL A 7 20.73 -4.01 10.35
CA VAL A 7 21.89 -3.52 9.60
C VAL A 7 21.67 -3.64 8.09
N GLY A 8 21.12 -4.74 7.59
CA GLY A 8 20.84 -4.90 6.16
C GLY A 8 19.81 -3.90 5.65
N PHE A 9 18.76 -3.64 6.42
CA PHE A 9 17.72 -2.66 6.08
C PHE A 9 18.20 -1.21 6.15
N LEU A 10 19.10 -0.87 7.08
CA LEU A 10 19.73 0.46 7.10
C LEU A 10 20.60 0.68 5.86
N THR A 11 21.35 -0.34 5.45
CA THR A 11 22.21 -0.27 4.26
C THR A 11 21.37 -0.20 2.98
N ALA A 12 20.26 -0.96 2.91
CA ALA A 12 19.31 -0.88 1.82
C ALA A 12 18.64 0.49 1.70
N LYS A 13 18.39 1.20 2.80
CA LYS A 13 17.88 2.58 2.76
C LYS A 13 18.85 3.56 2.10
N ILE A 14 20.14 3.33 2.20
CA ILE A 14 21.18 4.16 1.57
C ILE A 14 21.28 3.85 0.08
N ILE A 15 21.25 2.56 -0.29
CA ILE A 15 21.46 2.10 -1.67
C ILE A 15 20.19 2.24 -2.53
N ALA A 16 19.04 1.95 -1.95
CA ALA A 16 17.72 2.08 -2.56
C ALA A 16 16.83 2.94 -1.67
N PRO A 17 16.96 4.28 -1.73
CA PRO A 17 16.07 5.17 -1.02
C PRO A 17 14.64 5.00 -1.54
N THR A 18 13.69 5.14 -0.63
CA THR A 18 12.25 5.04 -0.88
C THR A 18 11.57 6.30 -0.38
N ARG A 19 10.50 6.71 -1.05
CA ARG A 19 9.65 7.80 -0.55
C ARG A 19 9.07 7.43 0.81
N THR A 20 8.71 8.42 1.62
CA THR A 20 7.97 8.17 2.87
C THR A 20 6.47 8.15 2.60
N SER A 21 5.71 7.38 3.38
CA SER A 21 4.24 7.40 3.32
C SER A 21 3.69 8.81 3.47
N GLN A 22 4.33 9.63 4.31
CA GLN A 22 3.97 11.04 4.49
C GLN A 22 4.21 11.86 3.21
N SER A 23 5.34 11.67 2.51
CA SER A 23 5.58 12.38 1.24
C SER A 23 4.56 12.00 0.17
N VAL A 24 4.18 10.72 0.07
CA VAL A 24 3.15 10.24 -0.87
C VAL A 24 1.79 10.84 -0.51
N TYR A 25 1.44 10.88 0.76
CA TYR A 25 0.21 11.51 1.23
C TYR A 25 0.18 13.00 0.90
N MET A 26 1.26 13.74 1.19
CA MET A 26 1.37 15.17 0.88
C MET A 26 1.30 15.43 -0.63
N GLU A 27 1.89 14.56 -1.45
CA GLU A 27 1.82 14.66 -2.91
C GLU A 27 0.38 14.45 -3.42
N LYS A 28 -0.36 13.49 -2.85
CA LYS A 28 -1.79 13.29 -3.16
C LYS A 28 -2.63 14.50 -2.73
N THR A 29 -2.40 15.03 -1.54
CA THR A 29 -3.11 16.22 -1.05
C THR A 29 -2.83 17.43 -1.93
N ALA A 30 -1.56 17.68 -2.27
CA ALA A 30 -1.20 18.78 -3.16
C ALA A 30 -1.81 18.64 -4.56
N MET A 31 -1.89 17.42 -5.09
CA MET A 31 -2.61 17.17 -6.35
C MET A 31 -4.10 17.51 -6.21
N GLN A 32 -4.75 17.07 -5.14
CA GLN A 32 -6.16 17.36 -4.89
C GLN A 32 -6.40 18.88 -4.78
N ASP A 33 -5.58 19.59 -3.99
CA ASP A 33 -5.68 21.04 -3.82
C ASP A 33 -5.49 21.79 -5.16
N ASN A 34 -4.56 21.34 -6.00
CA ASN A 34 -4.35 21.91 -7.33
C ASN A 34 -5.56 21.70 -8.24
N PHE A 35 -6.16 20.51 -8.22
CA PHE A 35 -7.35 20.21 -9.01
C PHE A 35 -8.57 21.02 -8.53
N ASP A 36 -8.76 21.14 -7.22
CA ASP A 36 -9.83 21.95 -6.64
C ASP A 36 -9.67 23.43 -7.01
N ALA A 37 -8.43 23.95 -7.01
CA ALA A 37 -8.13 25.30 -7.44
C ALA A 37 -8.43 25.52 -8.93
N GLU A 38 -8.06 24.57 -9.79
CA GLU A 38 -8.30 24.63 -11.23
C GLU A 38 -9.79 24.55 -11.58
N LEU A 39 -10.54 23.65 -10.92
CA LEU A 39 -11.99 23.55 -11.06
C LEU A 39 -12.68 24.84 -10.61
N LYS A 40 -12.22 25.45 -9.51
CA LYS A 40 -12.75 26.73 -9.03
C LYS A 40 -12.48 27.87 -10.01
N ASP A 41 -11.29 27.93 -10.61
CA ASP A 41 -10.96 28.94 -11.63
C ASP A 41 -11.83 28.79 -12.87
N GLN A 42 -12.02 27.55 -13.36
CA GLN A 42 -12.91 27.29 -14.49
C GLN A 42 -14.37 27.64 -14.17
N LYS A 43 -14.84 27.26 -12.98
CA LYS A 43 -16.19 27.64 -12.52
C LYS A 43 -16.35 29.16 -12.46
N MET A 44 -15.34 29.87 -12.00
CA MET A 44 -15.33 31.34 -11.96
C MET A 44 -15.36 31.96 -13.37
N LYS A 45 -14.61 31.42 -14.32
CA LYS A 45 -14.67 31.85 -15.73
C LYS A 45 -16.07 31.69 -16.32
N PHE A 46 -16.70 30.54 -16.10
CA PHE A 46 -18.09 30.32 -16.52
C PHE A 46 -19.08 31.28 -15.84
N PHE A 47 -18.85 31.64 -14.58
CA PHE A 47 -19.65 32.67 -13.92
C PHE A 47 -19.49 34.06 -14.55
N MET A 48 -18.28 34.42 -14.98
CA MET A 48 -18.03 35.72 -15.65
C MET A 48 -18.56 35.77 -17.10
N GLU A 49 -18.75 34.62 -17.75
CA GLU A 49 -19.37 34.53 -19.07
C GLU A 49 -20.91 34.69 -19.04
N VAL A 50 -21.54 34.68 -17.86
CA VAL A 50 -22.98 34.92 -17.74
C VAL A 50 -23.26 36.41 -17.95
N PRO A 51 -24.07 36.79 -18.96
CA PRO A 51 -24.38 38.19 -19.21
C PRO A 51 -25.15 38.80 -18.01
N PRO A 52 -24.87 40.07 -17.66
CA PRO A 52 -25.59 40.75 -16.59
C PRO A 52 -27.08 40.89 -16.93
N ASP A 53 -27.93 40.85 -15.91
CA ASP A 53 -29.36 41.07 -16.07
C ASP A 53 -29.64 42.53 -16.48
N LYS A 54 -30.88 42.84 -16.87
CA LYS A 54 -31.33 44.15 -17.37
C LYS A 54 -31.00 45.34 -16.45
N ASP A 55 -30.76 45.09 -15.17
CA ASP A 55 -30.38 46.08 -14.14
C ASP A 55 -28.85 46.19 -13.92
N GLY A 56 -28.03 45.57 -14.77
CA GLY A 56 -26.57 45.56 -14.65
C GLY A 56 -26.05 44.71 -13.47
N ARG A 57 -26.90 43.89 -12.86
CA ARG A 57 -26.56 42.99 -11.75
C ARG A 57 -26.43 41.56 -12.25
N ILE A 58 -25.37 40.87 -11.84
CA ILE A 58 -25.22 39.43 -12.05
C ILE A 58 -26.01 38.73 -10.94
N ILE A 59 -27.27 38.37 -11.21
CA ILE A 59 -28.08 37.56 -10.29
C ILE A 59 -27.99 36.11 -10.76
N ILE A 60 -27.22 35.30 -10.04
CA ILE A 60 -27.14 33.86 -10.30
C ILE A 60 -28.39 33.23 -9.69
N GLY A 61 -29.41 33.02 -10.53
CA GLY A 61 -30.57 32.21 -10.16
C GLY A 61 -30.22 30.72 -10.08
N ALA A 62 -31.06 29.95 -9.38
CA ALA A 62 -30.92 28.49 -9.24
C ALA A 62 -30.80 27.77 -10.60
N GLU A 63 -31.46 28.29 -11.65
CA GLU A 63 -31.42 27.72 -12.99
C GLU A 63 -30.07 27.90 -13.70
N THR A 64 -29.43 29.07 -13.53
CA THR A 64 -28.11 29.37 -14.10
C THR A 64 -27.02 28.58 -13.37
N SER A 65 -27.12 28.43 -12.05
CA SER A 65 -26.24 27.55 -11.28
C SER A 65 -26.33 26.11 -11.77
N LYS A 66 -27.55 25.62 -12.03
CA LYS A 66 -27.76 24.25 -12.51
C LYS A 66 -27.16 24.00 -13.89
N LYS A 67 -27.25 24.97 -14.81
CA LYS A 67 -26.61 24.91 -16.14
C LYS A 67 -25.09 24.92 -16.05
N ILE A 68 -24.52 25.70 -15.13
CA ILE A 68 -23.07 25.71 -14.88
C ILE A 68 -22.63 24.35 -14.32
N ASP A 69 -23.34 23.82 -13.31
CA ASP A 69 -23.00 22.52 -12.73
C ASP A 69 -23.14 21.38 -13.77
N GLU A 70 -24.18 21.38 -14.63
CA GLU A 70 -24.33 20.40 -15.71
C GLU A 70 -23.19 20.47 -16.74
N ARG A 71 -22.69 21.68 -17.04
CA ARG A 71 -21.54 21.87 -17.95
C ARG A 71 -20.21 21.51 -17.29
N MET A 72 -20.12 21.62 -15.96
CA MET A 72 -18.93 21.25 -15.17
C MET A 72 -18.83 19.75 -14.92
N LYS A 73 -19.93 19.00 -14.87
CA LYS A 73 -19.93 17.54 -14.69
C LYS A 73 -18.92 16.76 -15.56
N PRO A 74 -18.87 16.92 -16.89
CA PRO A 74 -17.90 16.19 -17.71
C PRO A 74 -16.45 16.55 -17.38
N LEU A 75 -16.21 17.81 -17.00
CA LEU A 75 -14.90 18.30 -16.59
C LEU A 75 -14.50 17.71 -15.22
N GLU A 76 -15.39 17.78 -14.23
CA GLU A 76 -15.18 17.17 -12.91
C GLU A 76 -14.90 15.67 -13.02
N GLU A 77 -15.62 14.97 -13.91
CA GLU A 77 -15.39 13.56 -14.18
C GLU A 77 -14.03 13.28 -14.83
N GLU A 78 -13.60 14.13 -15.79
CA GLU A 78 -12.26 14.05 -16.38
C GLU A 78 -11.17 14.24 -15.32
N TYR A 79 -11.30 15.24 -14.44
CA TYR A 79 -10.36 15.48 -13.35
C TYR A 79 -10.38 14.36 -12.32
N ARG A 80 -11.56 13.81 -11.99
CA ARG A 80 -11.70 12.64 -11.11
C ARG A 80 -10.92 11.46 -11.65
N LEU A 81 -11.06 11.16 -12.95
CA LEU A 81 -10.34 10.07 -13.60
C LEU A 81 -8.83 10.35 -13.66
N LYS A 82 -8.39 11.58 -13.95
CA LYS A 82 -6.97 11.96 -13.90
C LYS A 82 -6.38 11.78 -12.49
N PHE A 83 -7.08 12.27 -11.47
CA PHE A 83 -6.65 12.12 -10.07
C PHE A 83 -6.54 10.66 -9.69
N GLN A 84 -7.55 9.83 -9.99
CA GLN A 84 -7.52 8.40 -9.72
C GLN A 84 -6.33 7.72 -10.40
N ASN A 85 -6.12 7.98 -11.70
CA ASN A 85 -5.01 7.39 -12.45
C ASN A 85 -3.64 7.79 -11.88
N LEU A 86 -3.47 9.05 -11.47
CA LEU A 86 -2.22 9.55 -10.88
C LEU A 86 -2.01 9.03 -9.47
N ALA A 87 -3.04 9.01 -8.64
CA ALA A 87 -3.00 8.47 -7.29
C ALA A 87 -2.66 6.97 -7.30
N ASP A 88 -3.31 6.20 -8.19
CA ASP A 88 -3.05 4.78 -8.37
C ASP A 88 -1.63 4.52 -8.88
N LYS A 89 -1.14 5.37 -9.80
CA LYS A 89 0.24 5.29 -10.29
C LYS A 89 1.22 5.55 -9.15
N LEU A 90 1.00 6.60 -8.36
CA LEU A 90 1.84 6.96 -7.23
C LEU A 90 1.88 5.84 -6.17
N ASP A 91 0.74 5.21 -5.89
CA ASP A 91 0.67 4.06 -4.97
C ASP A 91 1.43 2.85 -5.50
N ARG A 92 1.29 2.54 -6.80
CA ARG A 92 2.04 1.45 -7.44
C ARG A 92 3.54 1.70 -7.40
N ASP A 93 3.97 2.93 -7.68
CA ASP A 93 5.38 3.32 -7.67
C ASP A 93 5.94 3.25 -6.24
N TYR A 94 5.23 3.79 -5.25
CA TYR A 94 5.61 3.70 -3.84
C TYR A 94 5.72 2.25 -3.35
N LYS A 95 4.77 1.40 -3.73
CA LYS A 95 4.78 -0.02 -3.39
C LYS A 95 5.99 -0.72 -3.99
N ARG A 96 6.27 -0.50 -5.29
CA ARG A 96 7.43 -1.07 -5.98
C ARG A 96 8.76 -0.60 -5.36
N GLU A 97 8.87 0.68 -5.03
CA GLU A 97 10.05 1.23 -4.35
C GLU A 97 10.28 0.55 -3.00
N THR A 98 9.22 0.43 -2.19
CA THR A 98 9.25 -0.22 -0.88
C THR A 98 9.65 -1.69 -1.00
N GLU A 99 9.03 -2.43 -1.92
CA GLU A 99 9.36 -3.84 -2.19
C GLU A 99 10.83 -4.01 -2.59
N ARG A 100 11.37 -3.13 -3.44
CA ARG A 100 12.78 -3.17 -3.86
C ARG A 100 13.72 -2.95 -2.68
N GLN A 101 13.45 -1.96 -1.83
CA GLN A 101 14.26 -1.69 -0.64
C GLN A 101 14.19 -2.83 0.36
N GLU A 102 13.02 -3.43 0.55
CA GLU A 102 12.89 -4.61 1.41
C GLU A 102 13.68 -5.80 0.86
N GLN A 103 13.62 -6.07 -0.44
CA GLN A 103 14.39 -7.15 -1.06
C GLN A 103 15.90 -6.93 -0.90
N MET A 104 16.38 -5.70 -1.09
CA MET A 104 17.78 -5.37 -0.83
C MET A 104 18.14 -5.53 0.64
N GLY A 105 17.25 -5.12 1.55
CA GLY A 105 17.42 -5.27 2.99
C GLY A 105 17.52 -6.74 3.39
N GLU A 106 16.69 -7.61 2.81
CA GLU A 106 16.73 -9.06 3.01
C GLU A 106 18.03 -9.67 2.48
N MET A 107 18.40 -9.35 1.24
CA MET A 107 19.62 -9.88 0.63
C MET A 107 20.87 -9.47 1.43
N LEU A 108 20.96 -8.20 1.81
CA LEU A 108 22.08 -7.68 2.62
C LEU A 108 22.08 -8.24 4.03
N SER A 109 20.89 -8.47 4.61
CA SER A 109 20.80 -9.08 5.93
C SER A 109 21.38 -10.49 5.88
N ARG A 110 20.92 -11.32 4.93
CA ARG A 110 21.29 -12.74 4.72
C ARG A 110 22.79 -13.01 4.54
N ILE A 111 23.60 -11.99 4.32
CA ILE A 111 25.07 -12.09 4.24
C ILE A 111 25.68 -12.45 5.61
N THR A 112 24.97 -12.22 6.72
CA THR A 112 25.49 -12.54 8.07
C THR A 112 24.92 -13.86 8.60
N PRO A 113 25.74 -14.77 9.18
CA PRO A 113 25.27 -16.07 9.70
C PRO A 113 24.12 -15.95 10.71
N THR A 114 24.19 -14.92 11.56
CA THR A 114 23.15 -14.62 12.56
C THR A 114 21.81 -14.25 11.91
N SER A 115 21.82 -13.55 10.78
CA SER A 115 20.58 -13.23 10.07
C SER A 115 19.91 -14.46 9.47
N SER A 116 20.67 -15.37 8.85
CA SER A 116 20.13 -16.55 8.19
C SER A 116 19.46 -17.45 9.23
N LEU A 117 20.07 -17.59 10.40
CA LEU A 117 19.48 -18.28 11.54
C LEU A 117 18.18 -17.60 12.02
N ILE A 118 18.17 -16.26 12.13
CA ILE A 118 16.96 -15.50 12.49
C ILE A 118 15.87 -15.70 11.44
N TYR A 119 16.15 -15.54 10.14
CA TYR A 119 15.15 -15.74 9.08
C TYR A 119 14.58 -17.16 9.09
N LEU A 120 15.43 -18.17 9.25
CA LEU A 120 15.03 -19.57 9.30
C LEU A 120 14.15 -19.87 10.53
N THR A 121 14.53 -19.37 11.71
CA THR A 121 13.72 -19.50 12.93
C THR A 121 12.42 -18.71 12.87
N THR A 122 12.41 -17.54 12.24
CA THR A 122 11.20 -16.70 12.07
C THR A 122 10.23 -17.34 11.08
N ASN A 123 10.73 -17.95 10.00
CA ASN A 123 9.91 -18.73 9.06
C ASN A 123 9.37 -20.02 9.69
N LEU A 124 10.18 -20.75 10.46
CA LEU A 124 9.76 -21.96 11.17
C LEU A 124 8.68 -21.69 12.21
N THR A 125 8.78 -20.57 12.93
CA THR A 125 7.77 -20.17 13.93
C THR A 125 6.54 -19.51 13.31
N GLN A 126 6.44 -19.47 11.97
CA GLN A 126 5.35 -18.78 11.24
C GLN A 126 5.20 -17.30 11.65
N THR A 127 6.25 -16.68 12.20
CA THR A 127 6.26 -15.26 12.54
C THR A 127 6.95 -14.40 11.46
N GLY A 128 7.32 -15.05 10.35
CA GLY A 128 8.09 -14.48 9.24
C GLY A 128 7.28 -13.59 8.30
N LYS A 129 7.97 -13.04 7.30
CA LYS A 129 7.39 -12.13 6.31
C LYS A 129 6.25 -12.78 5.50
N ALA A 130 6.35 -14.06 5.19
CA ALA A 130 5.33 -14.81 4.46
C ALA A 130 3.98 -14.79 5.19
N GLU A 131 3.97 -15.08 6.50
CA GLU A 131 2.75 -15.07 7.30
C GLU A 131 2.19 -13.65 7.47
N ARG A 132 3.07 -12.65 7.67
CA ARG A 132 2.67 -11.24 7.69
C ARG A 132 2.02 -10.82 6.38
N SER A 133 2.62 -11.18 5.24
CA SER A 133 2.08 -10.87 3.90
C SER A 133 0.73 -11.54 3.67
N ASN A 134 0.57 -12.80 4.07
CA ASN A 134 -0.70 -13.52 4.00
C ASN A 134 -1.76 -12.85 4.87
N TYR A 135 -1.42 -12.42 6.09
CA TYR A 135 -2.33 -11.72 6.97
C TYR A 135 -2.82 -10.40 6.36
N PHE A 136 -1.92 -9.56 5.84
CA PHE A 136 -2.29 -8.29 5.22
C PHE A 136 -3.06 -8.48 3.91
N GLN A 137 -2.67 -9.42 3.02
CA GLN A 137 -3.45 -9.71 1.82
C GLN A 137 -4.86 -10.22 2.15
N THR A 138 -4.98 -11.04 3.19
CA THR A 138 -6.29 -11.54 3.64
C THR A 138 -7.13 -10.40 4.20
N GLY A 139 -6.50 -9.48 4.94
CA GLY A 139 -7.12 -8.24 5.41
C GLY A 139 -7.59 -7.34 4.26
N ASP A 140 -6.76 -7.09 3.26
CA ASP A 140 -7.10 -6.26 2.10
C ASP A 140 -8.29 -6.85 1.32
N ARG A 141 -8.28 -8.16 1.09
CA ARG A 141 -9.42 -8.86 0.46
C ARG A 141 -10.69 -8.77 1.29
N TYR A 142 -10.57 -8.87 2.61
CA TYR A 142 -11.69 -8.72 3.52
C TYR A 142 -12.25 -7.30 3.51
N TYR A 143 -11.39 -6.27 3.47
CA TYR A 143 -11.81 -4.88 3.35
C TYR A 143 -12.48 -4.58 2.00
N GLU A 144 -12.00 -5.13 0.89
CA GLU A 144 -12.67 -5.01 -0.41
C GLU A 144 -14.02 -5.72 -0.43
N MET A 145 -14.13 -6.89 0.22
CA MET A 145 -15.41 -7.60 0.37
C MET A 145 -16.39 -6.79 1.23
N LEU A 146 -15.94 -6.27 2.38
CA LEU A 146 -16.74 -5.36 3.21
C LEU A 146 -17.13 -4.09 2.44
N ARG A 147 -16.21 -3.50 1.68
CA ARG A 147 -16.51 -2.30 0.89
C ARG A 147 -17.61 -2.59 -0.13
N THR A 148 -17.50 -3.72 -0.82
CA THR A 148 -18.49 -4.16 -1.81
C THR A 148 -19.84 -4.45 -1.14
N ASP A 149 -19.85 -5.20 -0.03
CA ASP A 149 -21.08 -5.61 0.67
C ASP A 149 -21.78 -4.46 1.42
N PHE A 150 -21.01 -3.55 2.04
CA PHE A 150 -21.57 -2.41 2.78
C PHE A 150 -21.89 -1.21 1.90
N PHE A 151 -20.99 -0.79 0.98
CA PHE A 151 -21.24 0.42 0.19
C PHE A 151 -22.26 0.19 -0.93
N SER A 152 -22.38 -1.02 -1.49
CA SER A 152 -23.47 -1.32 -2.44
C SER A 152 -24.84 -1.17 -1.79
N LYS A 153 -25.00 -1.66 -0.55
CA LYS A 153 -26.24 -1.56 0.22
C LYS A 153 -26.53 -0.15 0.73
N ILE A 154 -25.53 0.60 1.18
CA ILE A 154 -25.73 1.99 1.62
C ILE A 154 -26.08 2.91 0.44
N SER A 155 -25.47 2.68 -0.73
CA SER A 155 -25.79 3.40 -1.97
C SER A 155 -27.26 3.19 -2.39
N ASP A 156 -27.76 1.96 -2.30
CA ASP A 156 -29.17 1.64 -2.56
C ASP A 156 -30.11 2.25 -1.48
N HIS A 157 -29.72 2.24 -0.21
CA HIS A 157 -30.54 2.77 0.89
C HIS A 157 -30.66 4.30 0.95
N ILE A 158 -29.70 5.04 0.39
CA ILE A 158 -29.82 6.52 0.32
C ILE A 158 -30.78 6.95 -0.79
N SER A 159 -31.02 6.11 -1.80
CA SER A 159 -31.92 6.41 -2.91
C SER A 159 -33.40 6.06 -2.65
N HIS A 160 -33.71 5.22 -1.65
CA HIS A 160 -35.09 4.86 -1.29
C HIS A 160 -35.38 5.02 0.21
N ARG A 161 -36.30 5.94 0.53
CA ARG A 161 -36.97 6.03 1.84
C ARG A 161 -37.55 4.66 2.26
N VAL A 162 -37.62 4.49 3.58
CA VAL A 162 -38.28 3.45 4.40
C VAL A 162 -37.30 2.43 4.99
N HIS A 163 -36.84 2.72 6.21
CA HIS A 163 -36.19 1.77 7.10
C HIS A 163 -37.15 0.60 7.38
N ARG A 164 -36.80 -0.62 6.92
CA ARG A 164 -37.43 -1.86 7.36
C ARG A 164 -36.53 -2.50 8.43
N PRO A 165 -37.08 -3.02 9.54
CA PRO A 165 -36.31 -3.60 10.65
C PRO A 165 -35.67 -4.98 10.34
N GLU A 166 -35.66 -5.43 9.07
CA GLU A 166 -35.05 -6.69 8.64
C GLU A 166 -33.62 -6.52 8.08
N ASP A 167 -33.06 -5.30 8.05
CA ASP A 167 -31.70 -5.00 7.57
C ASP A 167 -30.61 -5.38 8.58
N ASN A 168 -30.60 -6.62 9.04
CA ASN A 168 -29.43 -7.17 9.72
C ASN A 168 -28.34 -7.39 8.68
N VAL A 169 -27.44 -6.42 8.57
CA VAL A 169 -26.22 -6.55 7.77
C VAL A 169 -25.43 -7.73 8.31
N THR A 170 -25.53 -8.87 7.63
CA THR A 170 -24.74 -10.05 7.95
C THR A 170 -23.31 -9.75 7.50
N ILE A 171 -22.48 -9.32 8.44
CA ILE A 171 -21.05 -9.13 8.22
C ILE A 171 -20.47 -10.51 7.93
N THR A 172 -20.06 -10.73 6.68
CA THR A 172 -19.37 -11.95 6.27
C THR A 172 -18.18 -12.17 7.19
N GLN A 173 -18.02 -13.36 7.76
CA GLN A 173 -16.87 -13.63 8.63
C GLN A 173 -15.56 -13.52 7.82
N PRO A 174 -14.46 -13.05 8.45
CA PRO A 174 -13.19 -12.95 7.76
C PRO A 174 -12.77 -14.34 7.24
N PRO A 175 -12.23 -14.41 6.00
CA PRO A 175 -11.74 -15.66 5.44
C PRO A 175 -10.67 -16.27 6.35
N ARG A 176 -10.71 -17.60 6.50
CA ARG A 176 -9.70 -18.32 7.30
C ARG A 176 -8.32 -18.10 6.70
N LEU A 177 -7.36 -17.74 7.54
CA LEU A 177 -5.96 -17.57 7.14
C LEU A 177 -5.46 -18.88 6.51
N ALA A 178 -4.85 -18.77 5.33
CA ALA A 178 -4.24 -19.90 4.67
C ALA A 178 -3.07 -20.40 5.53
N THR A 179 -3.18 -21.62 6.06
CA THR A 179 -2.12 -22.22 6.88
C THR A 179 -0.98 -22.65 5.98
N THR A 180 0.17 -21.99 6.11
CA THR A 180 1.39 -22.34 5.37
C THR A 180 1.85 -23.74 5.79
N THR A 181 2.02 -24.65 4.82
CA THR A 181 2.45 -26.03 5.10
C THR A 181 3.94 -26.10 5.42
N LEU A 182 4.36 -27.06 6.25
CA LEU A 182 5.78 -27.27 6.59
C LEU A 182 6.68 -27.46 5.35
N GLY A 183 6.15 -28.09 4.30
CA GLY A 183 6.87 -28.30 3.04
C GLY A 183 7.19 -26.99 2.30
N GLU A 184 6.27 -26.03 2.31
CA GLU A 184 6.50 -24.70 1.73
C GLU A 184 7.48 -23.87 2.54
N ILE A 185 7.50 -24.02 3.86
CA ILE A 185 8.48 -23.35 4.72
C ILE A 185 9.90 -23.83 4.39
N PHE A 186 10.07 -25.14 4.17
CA PHE A 186 11.36 -25.71 3.76
C PHE A 186 11.78 -25.27 2.36
N SER A 187 10.87 -25.27 1.38
CA SER A 187 11.20 -24.83 0.02
C SER A 187 11.56 -23.35 -0.02
N GLN A 188 10.88 -22.50 0.75
CA GLN A 188 11.19 -21.08 0.87
C GLN A 188 12.52 -20.81 1.61
N SER A 189 12.96 -21.72 2.48
CA SER A 189 14.15 -21.55 3.33
C SER A 189 15.39 -22.33 2.83
N VAL A 190 15.33 -22.98 1.67
CA VAL A 190 16.44 -23.76 1.09
C VAL A 190 17.72 -22.94 0.95
N ILE A 191 17.60 -21.68 0.54
CA ILE A 191 18.75 -20.78 0.36
C ILE A 191 19.42 -20.50 1.71
N ASP A 192 18.62 -20.28 2.76
CA ASP A 192 19.15 -20.01 4.10
C ASP A 192 19.84 -21.25 4.68
N ILE A 193 19.33 -22.47 4.42
CA ILE A 193 19.98 -23.74 4.80
C ILE A 193 21.33 -23.91 4.08
N LEU A 194 21.39 -23.64 2.78
CA LEU A 194 22.63 -23.69 2.00
C LEU A 194 23.68 -22.71 2.53
N LEU A 195 23.27 -21.47 2.81
CA LEU A 195 24.12 -20.45 3.40
C LEU A 195 24.65 -20.86 4.78
N LEU A 196 23.81 -21.46 5.63
CA LEU A 196 24.22 -21.96 6.93
C LEU A 196 25.26 -23.08 6.82
N CYS A 197 25.05 -24.01 5.88
CA CYS A 197 26.00 -25.09 5.60
C CYS A 197 27.35 -24.53 5.10
N PHE A 198 27.30 -23.56 4.18
CA PHE A 198 28.49 -22.87 3.70
C PHE A 198 29.26 -22.16 4.84
N PHE A 199 28.55 -21.44 5.72
CA PHE A 199 29.18 -20.82 6.89
C PHE A 199 29.74 -21.85 7.87
N ALA A 200 29.07 -22.98 8.09
CA ALA A 200 29.57 -24.04 8.95
C ALA A 200 30.91 -24.58 8.41
N VAL A 201 31.01 -24.83 7.10
CA VAL A 201 32.26 -25.28 6.46
C VAL A 201 33.36 -24.23 6.58
N ILE A 202 33.07 -22.95 6.28
CA ILE A 202 34.08 -21.89 6.39
C ILE A 202 34.56 -21.72 7.82
N LEU A 203 33.64 -21.62 8.79
CA LEU A 203 33.98 -21.39 10.18
C LEU A 203 34.76 -22.57 10.77
N THR A 204 34.37 -23.80 10.45
CA THR A 204 35.13 -24.99 10.86
C THR A 204 36.52 -25.02 10.22
N THR A 205 36.63 -24.73 8.92
CA THR A 205 37.92 -24.67 8.22
C THR A 205 38.86 -23.61 8.82
N VAL A 206 38.34 -22.40 9.06
CA VAL A 206 39.09 -21.29 9.69
C VAL A 206 39.50 -21.65 11.12
N ALA A 207 38.60 -22.25 11.91
CA ALA A 207 38.92 -22.71 13.26
C ALA A 207 40.03 -23.77 13.24
N PHE A 208 39.98 -24.70 12.29
CA PHE A 208 40.98 -25.76 12.13
C PHE A 208 42.36 -25.18 11.72
N LEU A 209 42.39 -24.25 10.76
CA LEU A 209 43.61 -23.52 10.38
C LEU A 209 44.20 -22.71 11.55
N LYS A 210 43.34 -22.05 12.33
CA LYS A 210 43.78 -21.29 13.51
C LYS A 210 44.32 -22.22 14.61
N PHE A 211 43.70 -23.38 14.80
CA PHE A 211 44.16 -24.41 15.72
C PHE A 211 45.58 -24.87 15.34
N PHE A 212 45.83 -25.24 14.08
CA PHE A 212 47.17 -25.59 13.61
C PHE A 212 48.19 -24.46 13.76
N ARG A 213 47.79 -23.21 13.53
CA ARG A 213 48.70 -22.07 13.68
C ARG A 213 48.99 -21.69 15.13
N SER A 214 48.12 -22.08 16.07
CA SER A 214 48.30 -21.82 17.50
C SER A 214 48.99 -22.97 18.24
N ASP A 215 49.07 -24.15 17.60
CA ASP A 215 49.72 -25.36 18.10
C ASP A 215 51.18 -25.50 17.59
N ILE A 216 51.63 -24.55 16.74
CA ILE A 216 53.03 -24.32 16.33
C ILE A 216 53.58 -23.13 17.12
#